data_AF-A0A9D6EYS4-F1
#
_entry.id   AF-A0A9D6EYS4-F1
#
_cell.length_a   1.000
_cell.length_b   1.000
_cell.length_c   1.000
_cell.angle_alpha   90.00
_cell.angle_beta   90.00
_cell.angle_gamma   90.00
#
_symmetry.space_group_name_H-M   'P 1'
#
loop_
_entity.id
_entity.type
_entity.pdbx_description
1 polymer ?
#
loop_
_entity_poly.entity_id
_entity_poly.type
_entity_poly.pdbx_seq_one_letter_code
_entity_poly.pdbx_strand_id
1 'polypeptide(L)'
;MGEIVAFGNGNYGTVLNLDEDTVSIILLGKEGKLKEGDGIKRTGKLLSIDVADTILGRVIDPLGSPLDARPKIKGARAMPLERIAAGVVEREPVNTPLKTGLKAIDAIIPIGRGQRELIIGDRGLGKTAIAIDTIINQRVSNDVICVYVAIGQKQSTIAQIIDRLKEEQALPYTVVVVASSSDPASLQYLAPYAGCAIAEYFMEKGKDALVIYDDLTKHAWAYRQLS
;
A
#
# COMPACT_ATOMS: atom_id res chain seq x y z
N MET A 1 -12.97 8.48 14.21
CA MET A 1 -11.74 7.71 13.94
C MET A 1 -11.40 7.87 12.46
N GLY A 2 -10.13 8.02 12.08
CA GLY A 2 -9.68 8.13 10.68
C GLY A 2 -9.83 9.50 10.00
N GLU A 3 -10.24 10.55 10.74
CA GLU A 3 -10.33 11.92 10.20
C GLU A 3 -8.93 12.55 10.09
N ILE A 4 -8.65 13.25 8.98
CA ILE A 4 -7.48 14.11 8.85
C ILE A 4 -7.70 15.39 9.66
N VAL A 5 -6.69 15.76 10.43
CA VAL A 5 -6.61 17.04 11.12
C VAL A 5 -5.42 17.85 10.58
N ALA A 6 -5.59 19.16 10.51
CA ALA A 6 -4.55 20.10 10.10
C ALA A 6 -4.01 20.84 11.32
N PHE A 7 -2.70 20.82 11.50
CA PHE A 7 -2.02 21.60 12.53
C PHE A 7 -1.73 23.01 12.00
N GLY A 8 -1.71 24.01 12.90
CA GLY A 8 -1.46 25.42 12.54
C GLY A 8 -0.12 25.67 11.84
N ASN A 9 0.83 24.74 11.94
CA ASN A 9 2.15 24.78 11.30
C ASN A 9 2.18 24.14 9.90
N GLY A 10 1.04 23.67 9.38
CA GLY A 10 0.92 23.06 8.04
C GLY A 10 1.16 21.55 7.99
N ASN A 11 1.42 20.90 9.13
CA ASN A 11 1.45 19.44 9.22
C ASN A 11 0.02 18.86 9.24
N TYR A 12 -0.10 17.58 8.86
CA TYR A 12 -1.35 16.84 8.94
C TYR A 12 -1.22 15.66 9.90
N GLY A 13 -2.31 15.28 10.53
CA GLY A 13 -2.41 14.08 11.36
C GLY A 13 -3.67 13.29 11.04
N THR A 14 -3.72 12.04 11.46
CA THR A 14 -4.94 11.23 11.43
C THR A 14 -5.38 10.86 12.84
N VAL A 15 -6.68 10.96 13.11
CA VAL A 15 -7.26 10.59 14.40
C VAL A 15 -7.22 9.07 14.56
N LEU A 16 -6.42 8.59 15.51
CA LEU A 16 -6.33 7.18 15.85
C LEU A 16 -7.36 6.79 16.91
N ASN A 17 -7.45 7.53 18.01
CA ASN A 17 -8.36 7.21 19.12
C ASN A 17 -9.15 8.43 19.59
N LEU A 18 -10.33 8.18 20.14
CA LEU A 18 -11.22 9.18 20.74
C LEU A 18 -11.58 8.71 22.14
N ASP A 19 -10.98 9.31 23.15
CA ASP A 19 -11.33 9.12 24.55
C ASP A 19 -12.26 10.25 25.02
N GLU A 20 -12.78 10.18 26.25
CA GLU A 20 -13.74 11.16 26.78
C GLU A 20 -13.19 12.60 26.76
N ASP A 21 -11.92 12.77 27.14
CA ASP A 21 -11.27 14.09 27.27
C ASP A 21 -10.08 14.29 26.31
N THR A 22 -9.65 13.24 25.58
CA THR A 22 -8.44 13.27 24.76
C THR A 22 -8.64 12.65 23.38
N VAL A 23 -7.89 13.15 22.40
CA VAL A 23 -7.86 12.61 21.04
C VAL A 23 -6.43 12.26 20.67
N SER A 24 -6.16 10.98 20.38
CA SER A 24 -4.85 10.53 19.92
C SER A 24 -4.73 10.74 18.42
N ILE A 25 -3.73 11.51 17.99
CA ILE A 25 -3.49 11.82 16.57
C ILE A 25 -2.12 11.28 16.18
N ILE A 26 -2.07 10.47 15.13
CA ILE A 26 -0.82 10.06 14.49
C ILE A 26 -0.40 11.17 13.53
N LEU A 27 0.82 11.68 13.68
CA LEU A 27 1.39 12.68 12.77
C LEU A 27 1.75 12.05 11.41
N LEU A 28 1.26 12.64 10.33
CA LEU A 28 1.51 12.23 8.94
C LEU A 28 2.66 13.05 8.36
N GLY A 29 3.88 12.80 8.84
CA GLY A 29 5.08 13.52 8.39
C GLY A 29 6.19 13.54 9.44
N LYS A 30 7.23 14.33 9.18
CA LYS A 30 8.32 14.53 10.15
C LYS A 30 7.84 15.40 11.30
N GLU A 31 8.28 15.07 12.51
CA GLU A 31 7.93 15.70 13.81
C GLU A 31 8.25 17.21 13.93
N GLY A 32 8.75 17.85 12.88
CA GLY A 32 9.28 19.21 12.94
C GLY A 32 8.24 20.26 13.32
N LYS A 33 8.42 20.85 14.51
CA LYS A 33 7.82 22.09 15.02
C LYS A 33 6.41 22.01 15.62
N LEU A 34 5.98 20.87 16.17
CA LEU A 34 4.81 20.85 17.04
C LEU A 34 5.17 21.31 18.45
N LYS A 35 4.31 22.15 19.03
CA LYS A 35 4.42 22.63 20.40
C LYS A 35 3.08 22.49 21.12
N GLU A 36 3.14 22.34 22.43
CA GLU A 36 1.96 22.43 23.27
C GLU A 36 1.25 23.78 23.05
N GLY A 37 -0.07 23.74 22.95
CA GLY A 37 -0.89 24.91 22.64
C GLY A 37 -1.05 25.22 21.15
N ASP A 38 -0.39 24.49 20.24
CA ASP A 38 -0.63 24.63 18.80
C ASP A 38 -2.08 24.29 18.46
N GLY A 39 -2.74 25.21 17.75
CA GLY A 39 -4.12 25.01 17.31
C GLY A 39 -4.25 23.89 16.28
N ILE A 40 -5.28 23.06 16.45
CA ILE A 40 -5.64 21.96 15.54
C ILE A 40 -6.99 22.27 14.91
N LYS A 41 -7.13 22.03 13.60
CA LYS A 41 -8.38 22.20 12.88
C LYS A 41 -8.81 20.88 12.25
N ARG A 42 -10.08 20.56 12.46
CA ARG A 42 -10.77 19.46 11.77
C ARG A 42 -10.86 19.77 10.28
N THR A 43 -10.59 18.77 9.44
CA THR A 43 -10.76 18.94 7.98
C THR A 43 -12.10 18.41 7.50
N GLY A 44 -12.79 17.58 8.30
CA GLY A 44 -14.01 16.88 7.90
C GLY A 44 -13.78 15.82 6.82
N LYS A 45 -12.52 15.51 6.49
CA LYS A 45 -12.14 14.55 5.46
C LYS A 45 -11.53 13.32 6.12
N LEU A 46 -11.89 12.15 5.62
CA LEU A 46 -11.23 10.90 5.99
C LEU A 46 -9.86 10.82 5.33
N LEU A 47 -8.96 10.06 5.93
CA LEU A 47 -7.66 9.78 5.35
C LEU A 47 -7.83 8.98 4.05
N SER A 48 -7.39 9.57 2.93
CA SER A 48 -7.55 9.02 1.59
C SER A 48 -6.30 9.19 0.76
N ILE A 49 -6.12 8.31 -0.22
CA ILE A 49 -5.11 8.40 -1.26
C ILE A 49 -5.76 8.75 -2.61
N ASP A 50 -5.14 9.66 -3.36
CA ASP A 50 -5.61 10.05 -4.67
C ASP A 50 -5.19 9.03 -5.73
N VAL A 51 -6.14 8.32 -6.33
CA VAL A 51 -5.91 7.26 -7.33
C VAL A 51 -6.50 7.62 -8.69
N ALA A 52 -5.72 7.44 -9.74
CA ALA A 52 -6.14 7.54 -11.14
C ALA A 52 -5.45 6.43 -11.96
N ASP A 53 -5.94 6.13 -13.16
CA ASP A 53 -5.31 5.11 -14.02
C ASP A 53 -3.83 5.42 -14.34
N THR A 54 -3.45 6.70 -14.32
CA THR A 54 -2.07 7.17 -14.51
C THR A 54 -1.14 6.89 -13.32
N ILE A 55 -1.64 6.26 -12.25
CA ILE A 55 -0.84 5.74 -11.13
C ILE A 55 -0.05 4.49 -11.51
N LEU A 56 -0.44 3.79 -12.59
CA LEU A 56 0.26 2.61 -13.05
C LEU A 56 1.70 2.94 -13.46
N GLY A 57 2.63 2.12 -12.99
CA GLY A 57 4.06 2.34 -13.14
C GLY A 57 4.66 3.42 -12.25
N ARG A 58 3.90 4.04 -11.35
CA ARG A 58 4.40 5.04 -10.39
C ARG A 58 5.03 4.39 -9.17
N VAL A 59 6.01 5.10 -8.60
CA VAL A 59 6.54 4.84 -7.26
C VAL A 59 6.09 5.99 -6.36
N ILE A 60 5.39 5.69 -5.28
CA ILE A 60 4.74 6.69 -4.43
C ILE A 60 4.92 6.36 -2.94
N ASP A 61 4.74 7.36 -2.09
CA ASP A 61 4.59 7.16 -0.64
C ASP A 61 3.13 6.78 -0.27
N PRO A 62 2.85 6.38 0.98
CA PRO A 62 1.50 6.03 1.43
C PRO A 62 0.49 7.18 1.42
N LEU A 63 0.94 8.43 1.26
CA LEU A 63 0.10 9.62 1.15
C LEU A 63 -0.16 10.01 -0.32
N GLY A 64 0.36 9.24 -1.29
CA GLY A 64 0.22 9.48 -2.71
C GLY A 64 1.24 10.47 -3.31
N SER A 65 2.25 10.89 -2.54
CA SER A 65 3.31 11.73 -3.07
C SER A 65 4.25 10.91 -3.96
N PRO A 66 4.63 11.41 -5.15
CA PRO A 66 5.51 10.69 -6.04
C PRO A 66 6.95 10.66 -5.55
N LEU A 67 7.56 9.47 -5.58
CA LEU A 67 8.96 9.21 -5.22
C LEU A 67 9.85 8.97 -6.45
N ASP A 68 9.26 8.94 -7.64
CA ASP A 68 9.91 8.67 -8.92
C ASP A 68 10.31 9.92 -9.70
N ALA A 69 10.37 11.08 -9.03
CA ALA A 69 10.65 12.40 -9.61
C ALA A 69 9.71 12.83 -10.77
N ARG A 70 8.59 12.12 -10.98
CA ARG A 70 7.55 12.53 -11.93
C ARG A 70 6.50 13.40 -11.24
N PRO A 71 5.74 14.24 -11.99
CA PRO A 71 4.72 15.10 -11.41
C PRO A 71 3.65 14.35 -10.60
N LYS A 72 2.95 15.09 -9.72
CA LYS A 72 1.78 14.58 -9.01
C LYS A 72 0.71 14.11 -9.99
N ILE A 73 0.00 13.06 -9.60
CA ILE A 73 -1.09 12.46 -10.37
C ILE A 73 -2.25 13.47 -10.44
N LYS A 74 -2.81 13.68 -11.64
CA LYS A 74 -3.93 14.60 -11.89
C LYS A 74 -5.21 13.82 -12.15
N GLY A 75 -6.37 14.45 -11.89
CA GLY A 75 -7.68 13.86 -12.18
C GLY A 75 -7.98 12.61 -11.34
N ALA A 76 -7.42 12.55 -10.13
CA ALA A 76 -7.54 11.41 -9.26
C ALA A 76 -8.84 11.43 -8.44
N ARG A 77 -9.34 10.23 -8.15
CA ARG A 77 -10.43 9.99 -7.20
C ARG A 77 -9.79 9.75 -5.83
N ALA A 78 -10.29 10.45 -4.82
CA ALA A 78 -9.91 10.19 -3.44
C ALA A 78 -10.47 8.83 -2.99
N MET A 79 -9.57 7.90 -2.65
CA MET A 79 -9.88 6.57 -2.15
C MET A 79 -9.59 6.53 -0.65
N PRO A 80 -10.61 6.41 0.23
CA PRO A 80 -10.39 6.24 1.66
C PRO A 80 -9.48 5.04 1.94
N LEU A 81 -8.50 5.22 2.83
CA LEU A 81 -7.59 4.17 3.27
C LEU A 81 -8.27 3.14 4.16
N GLU A 82 -9.21 3.61 4.99
CA GLU A 82 -10.05 2.77 5.83
C GLU A 82 -11.46 2.74 5.25
N ARG A 83 -11.93 1.53 4.93
CA ARG A 83 -13.30 1.29 4.46
C ARG A 83 -13.75 -0.10 4.89
N ILE A 84 -15.06 -0.28 4.91
CA ILE A 84 -15.66 -1.59 5.16
C ILE A 84 -15.48 -2.43 3.90
N ALA A 85 -14.93 -3.63 4.06
CA ALA A 85 -14.77 -4.59 2.96
C ALA A 85 -16.13 -5.11 2.47
N ALA A 86 -16.15 -5.59 1.23
CA ALA A 86 -17.35 -6.18 0.63
C ALA A 86 -17.98 -7.26 1.51
N GLY A 87 -19.30 -7.18 1.66
CA GLY A 87 -20.11 -8.09 2.46
C GLY A 87 -20.19 -9.49 1.87
N VAL A 88 -20.78 -10.44 2.60
CA VAL A 88 -20.86 -11.86 2.17
C VAL A 88 -21.64 -12.01 0.85
N VAL A 89 -22.73 -11.26 0.69
CA VAL A 89 -23.60 -11.33 -0.50
C VAL A 89 -23.00 -10.69 -1.75
N GLU A 90 -21.97 -9.88 -1.59
CA GLU A 90 -21.28 -9.17 -2.68
C GLU A 90 -20.11 -9.98 -3.26
N ARG A 91 -19.78 -11.13 -2.65
CA ARG A 91 -18.63 -11.96 -3.03
C ARG A 91 -19.04 -13.13 -3.90
N GLU A 92 -18.18 -13.46 -4.84
CA GLU A 92 -18.28 -14.66 -5.65
C GLU A 92 -17.20 -15.69 -5.26
N PRO A 93 -17.44 -17.00 -5.47
CA PRO A 93 -16.42 -18.02 -5.30
C PRO A 93 -15.21 -17.78 -6.22
N VAL A 94 -14.01 -17.94 -5.68
CA VAL A 94 -12.76 -17.85 -6.45
C VAL A 94 -12.69 -19.02 -7.45
N ASN A 95 -12.78 -18.70 -8.74
CA ASN A 95 -12.82 -19.70 -9.83
C ASN A 95 -11.77 -19.45 -10.94
N THR A 96 -11.04 -18.33 -10.89
CA THR A 96 -10.09 -17.93 -11.93
C THR A 96 -8.67 -18.01 -11.38
N PRO A 97 -7.72 -18.66 -12.08
CA PRO A 97 -6.35 -18.79 -11.58
C PRO A 97 -5.55 -17.48 -11.68
N LEU A 98 -4.67 -17.26 -10.71
CA LEU A 98 -3.59 -16.29 -10.76
C LEU A 98 -2.27 -17.07 -10.87
N LYS A 99 -1.65 -17.04 -12.05
CA LYS A 99 -0.45 -17.84 -12.31
C LYS A 99 0.79 -17.13 -11.79
N THR A 100 1.54 -17.80 -10.93
CA THR A 100 2.81 -17.27 -10.39
C THR A 100 3.96 -17.45 -11.37
N GLY A 101 3.87 -18.41 -12.29
CA GLY A 101 4.97 -18.81 -13.17
C GLY A 101 5.95 -19.79 -12.49
N LEU A 102 5.75 -20.08 -11.21
CA LEU A 102 6.56 -21.00 -10.43
C LEU A 102 5.87 -22.36 -10.40
N LYS A 103 6.45 -23.34 -11.10
CA LYS A 103 5.90 -24.72 -11.20
C LYS A 103 5.54 -25.32 -9.85
N ALA A 104 6.37 -25.12 -8.82
CA ALA A 104 6.12 -25.66 -7.49
C ALA A 104 4.85 -25.09 -6.84
N ILE A 105 4.55 -23.80 -7.06
CA ILE A 105 3.36 -23.15 -6.53
C ILE A 105 2.17 -23.47 -7.42
N ASP A 106 2.28 -23.22 -8.73
CA ASP A 106 1.15 -23.34 -9.67
C ASP A 106 0.61 -24.78 -9.80
N ALA A 107 1.41 -25.80 -9.44
CA ALA A 107 0.99 -27.21 -9.48
C ALA A 107 0.50 -27.75 -8.12
N ILE A 108 1.08 -27.31 -7.01
CA ILE A 108 0.84 -27.90 -5.68
C ILE A 108 -0.08 -27.01 -4.84
N ILE A 109 0.11 -25.69 -4.92
CA ILE A 109 -0.61 -24.67 -4.13
C ILE A 109 -1.10 -23.57 -5.08
N PRO A 110 -2.06 -23.88 -5.98
CA PRO A 110 -2.53 -22.90 -6.94
C PRO A 110 -3.21 -21.71 -6.24
N ILE A 111 -2.92 -20.51 -6.74
CA ILE A 111 -3.51 -19.25 -6.24
C ILE A 111 -4.61 -18.81 -7.21
N GLY A 112 -5.77 -18.44 -6.69
CA GLY A 112 -6.87 -17.85 -7.48
C GLY A 112 -7.01 -16.34 -7.33
N ARG A 113 -7.64 -15.68 -8.30
CA ARG A 113 -7.98 -14.26 -8.24
C ARG A 113 -9.03 -14.02 -7.14
N GLY A 114 -8.71 -13.19 -6.16
CA GLY A 114 -9.53 -12.98 -4.95
C GLY A 114 -9.12 -13.86 -3.75
N GLN A 115 -8.13 -14.75 -3.91
CA GLN A 115 -7.54 -15.51 -2.80
C GLN A 115 -6.54 -14.66 -1.99
N ARG A 116 -6.35 -15.01 -0.72
CA ARG A 116 -5.25 -14.52 0.12
C ARG A 116 -4.31 -15.68 0.38
N GLU A 117 -3.06 -15.55 -0.07
CA GLU A 117 -2.04 -16.58 0.08
C GLU A 117 -0.84 -16.04 0.89
N LEU A 118 -0.44 -16.76 1.93
CA LEU A 118 0.64 -16.34 2.83
C LEU A 118 1.98 -16.91 2.37
N ILE A 119 2.95 -16.03 2.12
CA ILE A 119 4.35 -16.40 1.91
C ILE A 119 5.11 -16.19 3.22
N ILE A 120 5.35 -17.28 3.95
CA ILE A 120 6.06 -17.26 5.25
C ILE A 120 7.39 -18.01 5.17
N GLY A 121 8.38 -17.54 5.91
CA GLY A 121 9.70 -18.17 6.01
C GLY A 121 10.75 -17.21 6.57
N ASP A 122 11.93 -17.73 6.86
CA ASP A 122 13.03 -16.95 7.43
C ASP A 122 13.62 -15.95 6.44
N ARG A 123 14.45 -15.04 6.96
CA ARG A 123 15.14 -14.04 6.17
C ARG A 123 16.09 -14.71 5.17
N GLY A 124 16.07 -14.26 3.92
CA GLY A 124 16.95 -14.78 2.86
C GLY A 124 16.43 -16.03 2.14
N LEU A 125 15.25 -16.55 2.48
CA LEU A 125 14.66 -17.74 1.85
C LEU A 125 13.80 -17.45 0.59
N GLY A 126 14.03 -16.33 -0.10
CA GLY A 126 13.38 -16.07 -1.39
C GLY A 126 11.92 -15.59 -1.36
N LYS A 127 11.37 -15.19 -0.21
CA LYS A 127 9.99 -14.65 -0.11
C LYS A 127 9.72 -13.51 -1.11
N THR A 128 10.58 -12.51 -1.13
CA THR A 128 10.47 -11.37 -2.06
C THR A 128 10.68 -11.83 -3.50
N ALA A 129 11.57 -12.79 -3.77
CA ALA A 129 11.79 -13.31 -5.12
C ALA A 129 10.51 -13.96 -5.68
N ILE A 130 9.84 -14.82 -4.88
CA ILE A 130 8.54 -15.42 -5.25
C ILE A 130 7.52 -14.33 -5.60
N ALA A 131 7.44 -13.28 -4.78
CA ALA A 131 6.49 -12.20 -4.98
C ALA A 131 6.78 -11.37 -6.24
N ILE A 132 8.04 -11.02 -6.50
CA ILE A 132 8.44 -10.26 -7.69
C ILE A 132 8.30 -11.10 -8.96
N ASP A 133 8.68 -12.38 -8.94
CA ASP A 133 8.49 -13.30 -10.08
C ASP A 133 7.00 -13.46 -10.41
N THR A 134 6.15 -13.50 -9.39
CA THR A 134 4.69 -13.51 -9.57
C THR A 134 4.21 -12.24 -10.28
N ILE A 135 4.69 -11.05 -9.89
CA ILE A 135 4.35 -9.78 -10.58
C ILE A 135 4.80 -9.82 -12.04
N ILE A 136 6.04 -10.26 -12.30
CA ILE A 136 6.60 -10.34 -13.66
C ILE A 136 5.76 -11.28 -14.53
N ASN A 137 5.33 -12.43 -14.00
CA ASN A 137 4.54 -13.39 -14.75
C ASN A 137 3.14 -12.87 -15.15
N GLN A 138 2.60 -11.86 -14.45
CA GLN A 138 1.30 -11.26 -14.83
C GLN A 138 1.33 -10.54 -16.19
N ARG A 139 2.53 -10.25 -16.73
CA ARG A 139 2.68 -9.74 -18.09
C ARG A 139 2.10 -10.68 -19.15
N VAL A 140 2.08 -12.00 -18.89
CA VAL A 140 1.58 -13.01 -19.84
C VAL A 140 0.08 -12.85 -20.07
N SER A 141 -0.69 -12.55 -19.01
CA SER A 141 -2.13 -12.34 -19.12
C SER A 141 -2.50 -10.87 -19.38
N ASN A 142 -1.63 -9.93 -18.97
CA ASN A 142 -1.74 -8.48 -19.16
C ASN A 142 -3.11 -7.88 -18.73
N ASP A 143 -3.77 -8.53 -17.80
CA ASP A 143 -5.11 -8.19 -17.30
C ASP A 143 -5.14 -7.98 -15.78
N VAL A 144 -4.07 -8.34 -15.07
CA VAL A 144 -3.92 -8.16 -13.62
C VAL A 144 -3.05 -6.93 -13.35
N ILE A 145 -3.61 -5.96 -12.63
CA ILE A 145 -2.85 -4.83 -12.09
C ILE A 145 -2.08 -5.30 -10.85
N CYS A 146 -0.82 -4.90 -10.72
CA CYS A 146 -0.01 -5.26 -9.56
C CYS A 146 0.21 -4.06 -8.64
N VAL A 147 0.23 -4.30 -7.34
CA VAL A 147 0.60 -3.34 -6.31
C VAL A 147 1.63 -3.99 -5.39
N TYR A 148 2.86 -3.45 -5.38
CA TYR A 148 3.91 -3.89 -4.48
C TYR A 148 4.08 -2.86 -3.35
N VAL A 149 3.84 -3.28 -2.11
CA VAL A 149 3.91 -2.43 -0.92
C VAL A 149 5.17 -2.78 -0.12
N ALA A 150 6.18 -1.91 -0.18
CA ALA A 150 7.40 -2.03 0.59
C ALA A 150 7.26 -1.33 1.94
N ILE A 151 7.35 -2.10 3.02
CA ILE A 151 7.12 -1.65 4.41
C ILE A 151 8.39 -1.85 5.21
N GLY A 152 8.96 -0.76 5.73
CA GLY A 152 10.20 -0.76 6.51
C GLY A 152 11.38 -1.42 5.78
N GLN A 153 11.38 -1.45 4.45
CA GLN A 153 12.48 -2.01 3.66
C GLN A 153 13.61 -0.99 3.50
N LYS A 154 14.84 -1.48 3.27
CA LYS A 154 15.97 -0.62 2.94
C LYS A 154 15.74 0.01 1.57
N GLN A 155 16.03 1.30 1.43
CA GLN A 155 15.88 2.01 0.16
C GLN A 155 16.66 1.35 -0.99
N SER A 156 17.86 0.82 -0.71
CA SER A 156 18.65 0.09 -1.71
C SER A 156 17.97 -1.18 -2.23
N THR A 157 17.31 -1.94 -1.34
CA THR A 157 16.55 -3.13 -1.73
C THR A 157 15.33 -2.75 -2.58
N ILE A 158 14.63 -1.69 -2.20
CA ILE A 158 13.49 -1.17 -2.96
C ILE A 158 13.93 -0.73 -4.37
N ALA A 159 15.05 -0.02 -4.48
CA ALA A 159 15.60 0.40 -5.76
C ALA A 159 15.91 -0.79 -6.67
N GLN A 160 16.58 -1.83 -6.14
CA GLN A 160 16.86 -3.07 -6.88
C GLN A 160 15.59 -3.74 -7.41
N ILE A 161 14.52 -3.75 -6.61
CA ILE A 161 13.22 -4.32 -7.01
C ILE A 161 12.59 -3.48 -8.13
N ILE A 162 12.57 -2.15 -7.99
CA ILE A 162 12.03 -1.25 -9.01
C ILE A 162 12.79 -1.42 -10.34
N ASP A 163 14.11 -1.51 -10.28
CA ASP A 163 14.93 -1.68 -11.48
C ASP A 163 14.69 -3.04 -12.12
N ARG A 164 14.57 -4.11 -11.33
CA ARG A 164 14.18 -5.43 -11.82
C ARG A 164 12.81 -5.41 -12.52
N LEU A 165 11.82 -4.75 -11.93
CA LEU A 165 10.50 -4.59 -12.53
C LEU A 165 10.53 -3.77 -13.83
N LYS A 166 11.45 -2.81 -13.97
CA LYS A 166 11.65 -2.07 -15.23
C LYS A 166 12.28 -2.94 -16.30
N GLU A 167 13.36 -3.66 -15.96
CA GLU A 167 14.08 -4.55 -16.88
C GLU A 167 13.15 -5.61 -17.48
N GLU A 168 12.30 -6.19 -16.64
CA GLU A 168 11.33 -7.23 -17.04
C GLU A 168 10.04 -6.66 -17.65
N GLN A 169 9.95 -5.33 -17.78
CA GLN A 169 8.80 -4.58 -18.29
C GLN A 169 7.50 -4.88 -17.52
N ALA A 170 7.64 -5.11 -16.21
CA ALA A 170 6.56 -5.33 -15.27
C ALA A 170 6.07 -4.03 -14.60
N LEU A 171 6.93 -3.01 -14.56
CA LEU A 171 6.57 -1.71 -13.97
C LEU A 171 5.33 -1.06 -14.63
N PRO A 172 5.10 -1.08 -15.96
CA PRO A 172 3.96 -0.39 -16.57
C PRO A 172 2.57 -0.74 -16.03
N TYR A 173 2.38 -1.95 -15.48
CA TYR A 173 1.13 -2.39 -14.85
C TYR A 173 1.25 -2.55 -13.33
N THR A 174 2.37 -2.11 -12.73
CA THR A 174 2.65 -2.23 -11.31
C THR A 174 2.74 -0.85 -10.64
N VAL A 175 2.06 -0.68 -9.51
CA VAL A 175 2.26 0.46 -8.61
C VAL A 175 3.17 0.04 -7.47
N VAL A 176 4.17 0.85 -7.13
CA VAL A 176 5.06 0.59 -5.99
C VAL A 176 4.79 1.61 -4.90
N VAL A 177 4.26 1.15 -3.76
CA VAL A 177 4.04 1.97 -2.56
C VAL A 177 5.21 1.75 -1.62
N VAL A 178 5.87 2.83 -1.20
CA VAL A 178 7.10 2.77 -0.40
C VAL A 178 6.95 3.52 0.91
N ALA A 179 7.08 2.78 2.01
CA ALA A 179 7.45 3.32 3.32
C ALA A 179 8.74 2.62 3.75
N SER A 180 9.88 3.28 3.54
CA SER A 180 11.20 2.74 3.84
C SER A 180 11.48 2.67 5.34
N SER A 181 12.55 1.97 5.73
CA SER A 181 12.96 1.87 7.13
C SER A 181 13.36 3.22 7.77
N SER A 182 13.63 4.25 6.97
CA SER A 182 13.94 5.60 7.46
C SER A 182 12.71 6.49 7.60
N ASP A 183 11.55 6.04 7.11
CA ASP A 183 10.31 6.81 7.18
C ASP A 183 9.64 6.65 8.56
N PRO A 184 8.86 7.65 9.00
CA PRO A 184 8.14 7.57 10.27
C PRO A 184 7.27 6.32 10.39
N ALA A 185 7.10 5.83 11.62
CA ALA A 185 6.25 4.67 11.91
C ALA A 185 4.81 4.84 11.37
N SER A 186 4.31 6.08 11.34
CA SER A 186 3.01 6.41 10.76
C SER A 186 2.90 6.05 9.28
N LEU A 187 3.92 6.33 8.47
CA LEU A 187 3.91 5.97 7.05
C LEU A 187 4.03 4.45 6.87
N GLN A 188 4.88 3.78 7.67
CA GLN A 188 5.01 2.32 7.62
C GLN A 188 3.69 1.63 8.02
N TYR A 189 2.96 2.20 8.96
CA TYR A 189 1.62 1.76 9.34
C TYR A 189 0.61 1.95 8.21
N LEU A 190 0.63 3.09 7.52
CA LEU A 190 -0.35 3.39 6.47
C LEU A 190 -0.09 2.68 5.14
N ALA A 191 1.13 2.23 4.87
CA ALA A 191 1.52 1.67 3.59
C ALA A 191 0.63 0.50 3.08
N PRO A 192 0.28 -0.51 3.90
CA PRO A 192 -0.64 -1.57 3.45
C PRO A 192 -2.02 -1.04 3.05
N TYR A 193 -2.58 -0.12 3.84
CA TYR A 193 -3.89 0.48 3.55
C TYR A 193 -3.87 1.29 2.25
N ALA A 194 -2.79 2.03 2.01
CA ALA A 194 -2.59 2.74 0.75
C ALA A 194 -2.52 1.78 -0.45
N GLY A 195 -1.75 0.70 -0.33
CA GLY A 195 -1.71 -0.33 -1.36
C GLY A 195 -3.07 -1.00 -1.62
N CYS A 196 -3.81 -1.30 -0.56
CA CYS A 196 -5.16 -1.84 -0.64
C CYS A 196 -6.12 -0.89 -1.36
N ALA A 197 -6.16 0.39 -0.97
CA ALA A 197 -7.04 1.39 -1.57
C ALA A 197 -6.76 1.61 -3.08
N ILE A 198 -5.49 1.52 -3.50
CA ILE A 198 -5.11 1.56 -4.92
C ILE A 198 -5.64 0.34 -5.67
N ALA A 199 -5.49 -0.86 -5.11
CA ALA A 199 -5.99 -2.08 -5.74
C ALA A 199 -7.52 -2.11 -5.81
N GLU A 200 -8.20 -1.67 -4.76
CA GLU A 200 -9.66 -1.54 -4.71
C GLU A 200 -10.20 -0.57 -5.76
N TYR A 201 -9.46 0.49 -6.10
CA TYR A 201 -9.84 1.37 -7.20
C TYR A 201 -9.94 0.63 -8.54
N PHE A 202 -8.99 -0.26 -8.83
CA PHE A 202 -9.03 -1.07 -10.04
C PHE A 202 -10.09 -2.18 -9.94
N MET A 203 -10.26 -2.78 -8.76
CA MET A 203 -11.32 -3.77 -8.47
C MET A 203 -12.72 -3.18 -8.71
N GLU A 204 -13.00 -1.99 -8.19
CA GLU A 204 -14.28 -1.28 -8.41
C GLU A 204 -14.53 -0.96 -9.89
N LYS A 205 -13.48 -0.90 -10.71
CA LYS A 205 -13.56 -0.73 -12.17
C LYS A 205 -13.67 -2.06 -12.93
N GLY A 206 -13.85 -3.17 -12.22
CA GLY A 206 -13.95 -4.51 -12.81
C GLY A 206 -12.62 -5.05 -13.33
N LYS A 207 -11.48 -4.57 -12.81
CA LYS A 207 -10.16 -5.12 -13.10
C LYS A 207 -9.71 -6.06 -11.98
N ASP A 208 -8.93 -7.06 -12.36
CA ASP A 208 -8.24 -7.91 -11.38
C ASP A 208 -6.99 -7.20 -10.85
N ALA A 209 -6.72 -7.37 -9.56
CA ALA A 209 -5.56 -6.79 -8.91
C ALA A 209 -4.84 -7.82 -8.02
N LEU A 210 -3.51 -7.78 -8.07
CA LEU A 210 -2.60 -8.49 -7.17
C LEU A 210 -1.95 -7.48 -6.23
N VAL A 211 -2.10 -7.68 -4.92
CA VAL A 211 -1.42 -6.85 -3.90
C VAL A 211 -0.44 -7.69 -3.12
N ILE A 212 0.80 -7.22 -3.02
CA ILE A 212 1.88 -7.85 -2.25
C ILE A 212 2.31 -6.90 -1.13
N TYR A 213 2.35 -7.41 0.10
CA TYR A 213 2.81 -6.69 1.28
C TYR A 213 4.17 -7.23 1.76
N ASP A 214 5.23 -6.42 1.68
CA ASP A 214 6.61 -6.80 2.01
C ASP A 214 7.24 -5.84 3.05
N ASP A 215 7.07 -6.05 4.36
CA ASP A 215 6.39 -7.18 4.99
C ASP A 215 5.43 -6.75 6.12
N LEU A 216 4.43 -7.60 6.40
CA LEU A 216 3.43 -7.33 7.44
C LEU A 216 3.99 -7.45 8.87
N THR A 217 5.15 -8.07 9.05
CA THR A 217 5.83 -8.12 10.36
C THR A 217 6.30 -6.72 10.76
N LYS A 218 6.89 -5.97 9.84
CA LYS A 218 7.30 -4.58 10.06
C LYS A 218 6.11 -3.64 10.19
N HIS A 219 5.02 -3.91 9.47
CA HIS A 219 3.76 -3.21 9.70
C HIS A 219 3.27 -3.38 11.15
N ALA A 220 3.28 -4.61 11.67
CA ALA A 220 2.91 -4.89 13.06
C ALA A 220 3.84 -4.19 14.07
N TRP A 221 5.15 -4.13 13.79
CA TRP A 221 6.09 -3.37 14.63
C TRP A 221 5.81 -1.86 14.62
N ALA A 222 5.50 -1.30 13.45
CA ALA A 222 5.12 0.10 13.33
C ALA A 222 3.84 0.40 14.11
N TYR A 223 2.83 -0.48 14.02
CA TYR A 223 1.61 -0.34 14.83
C TYR A 223 1.91 -0.39 16.33
N ARG A 224 2.75 -1.35 16.78
CA ARG A 224 3.17 -1.45 18.18
C ARG A 224 3.92 -0.21 18.69
N GLN A 225 4.63 0.49 17.81
CA GLN A 225 5.30 1.75 18.19
C GLN A 225 4.31 2.92 18.32
N LEU A 226 3.19 2.87 17.61
CA LEU A 226 2.14 3.89 17.65
C LEU A 226 1.14 3.66 18.81
N SER A 227 0.99 2.42 19.27
CA SER A 227 0.07 2.00 20.34
C SER A 227 0.66 2.15 21.74
#